data_AF-A0A8T1SVU1-F1
#
_entry.id   AF-A0A8T1SVU1-F1
#
_cell.length_a   1.000
_cell.length_b   1.000
_cell.length_c   1.000
_cell.angle_alpha   90.00
_cell.angle_beta   90.00
_cell.angle_gamma   90.00
#
_symmetry.space_group_name_H-M   'P 1'
#
loop_
_entity.id
_entity.type
_entity.pdbx_description
1 polymer ?
#
loop_
_entity_poly.entity_id
_entity_poly.type
_entity_poly.pdbx_seq_one_letter_code
_entity_poly.pdbx_strand_id
1 'polypeptide(L)'
;MDVEKVKRAGEILSEKQYRQPPDQIKFTSVIDSLELVLAKQNAETMNKRLYTEAWNADKTTIHVMPDTPEIMLAKANSANVSQKLYTQGWEESKMRDYDIRADAIPIRSAKSSRDIASDVCASSANLSL
;
A
#
# COMPACT_ATOMS: atom_id res chain seq x y z
N MET A 1 26.36 -15.10 -24.54
CA MET A 1 27.31 -13.97 -24.66
C MET A 1 28.76 -14.43 -24.53
N ASP A 2 29.09 -15.28 -23.56
CA ASP A 2 30.51 -15.63 -23.31
C ASP A 2 31.10 -16.60 -24.34
N VAL A 3 30.30 -17.53 -24.86
CA VAL A 3 30.74 -18.46 -25.92
C VAL A 3 31.18 -17.74 -27.20
N GLU A 4 30.50 -16.65 -27.58
CA GLU A 4 30.85 -15.85 -28.76
C GLU A 4 32.12 -15.03 -28.54
N LYS A 5 32.30 -14.49 -27.33
CA LYS A 5 33.54 -13.77 -26.94
C LYS A 5 34.74 -14.71 -26.97
N VAL A 6 34.61 -15.92 -26.43
CA VAL A 6 35.67 -16.93 -26.43
C VAL A 6 36.04 -17.36 -27.86
N LYS A 7 35.05 -17.55 -28.74
CA LYS A 7 35.29 -17.87 -30.16
C LYS A 7 36.04 -16.75 -30.87
N ARG A 8 35.60 -15.49 -30.73
CA ARG A 8 36.33 -14.33 -31.30
C ARG A 8 37.74 -14.22 -30.74
N ALA A 9 37.94 -14.41 -29.43
CA ALA A 9 39.27 -14.38 -28.84
C ALA A 9 40.19 -15.46 -29.43
N GLY A 10 39.66 -16.66 -29.67
CA GLY A 10 40.38 -17.74 -30.36
C GLY A 10 40.77 -17.38 -31.79
N GLU A 11 39.89 -16.72 -32.54
CA GLU A 11 40.17 -16.23 -33.90
C GLU A 11 41.23 -15.12 -33.92
N ILE A 12 41.20 -14.20 -32.95
CA ILE A 12 42.19 -13.12 -32.81
C ILE A 12 43.58 -13.68 -32.50
N LEU A 13 43.65 -14.75 -31.70
CA LEU A 13 44.91 -15.42 -31.33
C LEU A 13 45.41 -16.42 -32.40
N SER A 14 44.65 -16.64 -33.47
CA SER A 14 44.99 -17.58 -34.54
C SER A 14 46.12 -17.03 -35.42
N GLU A 15 47.28 -17.68 -35.36
CA GLU A 15 48.45 -17.29 -36.17
C GLU A 15 48.20 -17.40 -37.68
N LYS A 16 47.33 -18.32 -38.10
CA LYS A 16 46.92 -18.47 -39.51
C LYS A 16 46.10 -17.29 -40.01
N GLN A 17 45.24 -16.70 -39.18
CA GLN A 17 44.50 -15.48 -39.52
C GLN A 17 45.43 -14.26 -39.55
N TYR A 18 46.42 -14.20 -38.65
CA TYR A 18 47.34 -13.08 -38.56
C TYR A 18 48.30 -12.97 -39.76
N ARG A 19 48.82 -14.09 -40.26
CA ARG A 19 49.82 -14.13 -41.36
C ARG A 19 49.21 -14.14 -42.78
N GLN A 20 47.99 -13.62 -42.96
CA GLN A 20 47.38 -13.57 -44.28
C GLN A 20 48.01 -12.46 -45.15
N PRO A 21 48.19 -12.70 -46.46
CA PRO A 21 48.65 -11.66 -47.36
C PRO A 21 47.62 -10.51 -47.39
N PRO A 22 48.08 -9.24 -47.41
CA PRO A 22 47.21 -8.07 -47.26
C PRO A 22 46.13 -7.94 -48.36
N ASP A 23 46.36 -8.55 -49.52
CA ASP A 23 45.40 -8.59 -50.64
C ASP A 23 44.16 -9.47 -50.35
N GLN A 24 44.27 -10.42 -49.41
CA GLN A 24 43.16 -11.29 -49.01
C GLN A 24 42.35 -10.70 -47.84
N ILE A 25 42.86 -9.67 -47.15
CA ILE A 25 42.21 -9.07 -45.99
C ILE A 25 41.18 -8.05 -46.48
N LYS A 26 39.90 -8.39 -46.36
CA LYS A 26 38.81 -7.47 -46.66
C LYS A 26 38.73 -6.39 -45.59
N PHE A 27 38.49 -5.15 -46.01
CA PHE A 27 38.20 -4.07 -45.07
C PHE A 27 36.90 -4.36 -44.30
N THR A 28 36.96 -4.22 -42.98
CA THR A 28 35.80 -4.27 -42.09
C THR A 28 35.67 -2.91 -41.40
N SER A 29 34.44 -2.40 -41.28
CA SER A 29 34.20 -1.17 -40.54
C SER A 29 34.58 -1.32 -39.06
N VAL A 30 35.06 -0.24 -38.47
CA VAL A 30 35.40 -0.19 -37.05
C VAL A 30 34.12 -0.29 -36.23
N ILE A 31 33.98 -1.39 -35.48
CA ILE A 31 32.80 -1.73 -34.67
C ILE A 31 32.51 -0.74 -33.53
N ASP A 32 33.55 -0.04 -33.06
CA ASP A 32 33.49 0.90 -31.94
C ASP A 32 33.68 2.36 -32.40
N SER A 33 33.23 2.68 -33.61
CA SER A 33 33.18 4.08 -34.03
C SER A 33 32.27 4.90 -33.11
N LEU A 34 32.62 6.16 -32.90
CA LEU A 34 31.87 7.05 -32.02
C LEU A 34 30.39 7.11 -32.40
N GLU A 35 30.09 7.18 -33.70
CA GLU A 35 28.72 7.21 -34.22
C GLU A 35 27.92 5.97 -33.85
N LEU A 36 28.53 4.77 -33.91
CA LEU A 36 27.85 3.53 -33.55
C LEU A 36 27.59 3.44 -32.04
N VAL A 37 28.53 3.91 -31.22
CA VAL A 37 28.33 3.98 -29.75
C VAL A 37 27.18 4.93 -29.41
N LEU A 38 27.16 6.11 -30.03
CA LEU A 38 26.09 7.09 -29.84
C LEU A 38 24.75 6.54 -30.30
N ALA A 39 24.70 5.89 -31.47
CA ALA A 39 23.47 5.27 -31.98
C ALA A 39 22.93 4.18 -31.03
N LYS A 40 23.82 3.34 -30.47
CA LYS A 40 23.45 2.33 -29.47
C LYS A 40 22.89 2.95 -28.20
N GLN A 41 23.57 3.94 -27.63
CA GLN A 41 23.12 4.62 -26.42
C GLN A 41 21.79 5.36 -26.64
N ASN A 42 21.62 6.00 -27.80
CA ASN A 42 20.36 6.64 -28.16
C ASN A 42 19.23 5.62 -28.31
N ALA A 43 19.49 4.46 -28.91
CA ALA A 43 18.49 3.39 -29.02
C ALA A 43 18.08 2.83 -27.65
N GLU A 44 19.03 2.66 -26.73
CA GLU A 44 18.75 2.25 -25.34
C GLU A 44 17.95 3.32 -24.59
N THR A 45 18.32 4.59 -24.73
CA THR A 45 17.63 5.72 -24.10
C THR A 45 16.20 5.89 -24.63
N MET A 46 15.98 5.68 -25.94
CA MET A 46 14.64 5.73 -26.55
C MET A 46 13.80 4.47 -26.27
N ASN A 47 14.36 3.45 -25.61
CA ASN A 47 13.65 2.21 -25.35
C ASN A 47 12.59 2.40 -24.25
N LYS A 48 11.33 2.54 -24.68
CA LYS A 48 10.17 2.69 -23.79
C LYS A 48 10.07 1.60 -22.73
N ARG A 49 10.45 0.36 -23.05
CA ARG A 49 10.38 -0.77 -22.11
C ARG A 49 11.33 -0.54 -20.93
N LEU A 50 12.59 -0.18 -21.22
CA LEU A 50 13.60 0.11 -20.21
C LEU A 50 13.18 1.30 -19.35
N TYR A 51 12.62 2.34 -19.97
CA TYR A 51 12.07 3.48 -19.24
C TYR A 51 10.96 3.06 -18.25
N THR A 52 9.99 2.27 -18.70
CA THR A 52 8.90 1.80 -17.82
C THR A 52 9.40 0.87 -16.72
N GLU A 53 10.41 0.05 -17.01
CA GLU A 53 11.02 -0.88 -16.05
C GLU A 53 11.77 -0.11 -14.95
N ALA A 54 12.62 0.85 -15.33
CA ALA A 54 13.33 1.74 -14.40
C ALA A 54 12.33 2.55 -13.54
N TRP A 55 11.30 3.12 -14.16
CA TRP A 55 10.25 3.86 -13.46
C TRP A 55 9.50 2.99 -12.43
N ASN A 56 9.23 1.72 -12.77
CA ASN A 56 8.59 0.79 -11.85
C ASN A 56 9.52 0.40 -10.70
N ALA A 57 10.81 0.20 -10.97
CA ALA A 57 11.83 -0.07 -9.95
C ALA A 57 11.96 1.12 -8.97
N ASP A 58 12.04 2.35 -9.47
CA ASP A 58 12.16 3.55 -8.63
C ASP A 58 10.98 3.72 -7.66
N LYS A 59 9.76 3.40 -8.11
CA LYS A 59 8.57 3.42 -7.25
C LYS A 59 8.63 2.41 -6.09
N THR A 60 9.37 1.31 -6.25
CA THR A 60 9.55 0.32 -5.18
C THR A 60 10.65 0.71 -4.17
N THR A 61 11.56 1.60 -4.56
CA THR A 61 12.69 2.03 -3.72
C THR A 61 12.31 3.05 -2.66
N ILE A 62 11.17 3.75 -2.81
CA ILE A 62 10.70 4.71 -1.80
C ILE A 62 10.19 3.96 -0.57
N HIS A 63 11.13 3.62 0.31
CA HIS A 63 10.84 3.11 1.63
C HIS A 63 10.46 4.28 2.55
N VAL A 64 9.20 4.72 2.47
CA VAL A 64 8.68 5.64 3.48
C VAL A 64 8.57 4.88 4.79
N MET A 65 9.30 5.33 5.79
CA MET A 65 9.34 4.69 7.09
C MET A 65 7.93 4.76 7.72
N PRO A 66 7.29 3.63 8.08
CA PRO A 66 5.89 3.61 8.53
C PRO A 66 5.67 4.31 9.88
N ASP A 67 6.76 4.68 10.55
CA ASP A 67 6.92 5.43 11.80
C ASP A 67 7.30 6.92 11.57
N THR A 68 7.28 7.40 10.32
CA THR A 68 7.39 8.84 10.05
C THR A 68 6.27 9.56 10.81
N PRO A 69 6.54 10.65 11.56
CA PRO A 69 5.56 11.31 12.43
C PRO A 69 4.29 11.73 11.68
N GLU A 70 4.40 12.12 10.41
CA GLU A 70 3.26 12.44 9.56
C GLU A 70 2.33 11.24 9.30
N ILE A 71 2.90 10.05 9.08
CA ILE A 71 2.12 8.82 8.88
C ILE A 71 1.45 8.41 10.20
N MET A 72 2.14 8.54 11.32
CA MET A 72 1.56 8.28 12.64
C MET A 72 0.40 9.22 12.95
N LEU A 73 0.58 10.51 12.67
CA LEU A 73 -0.46 11.53 12.81
C LEU A 73 -1.68 11.20 11.92
N ALA A 74 -1.44 10.87 10.65
CA ALA A 74 -2.52 10.52 9.71
C ALA A 74 -3.31 9.29 10.18
N LYS A 75 -2.61 8.25 10.68
CA LYS A 75 -3.25 7.07 11.27
C LYS A 75 -4.12 7.44 12.48
N ALA A 76 -3.59 8.19 13.44
CA ALA A 76 -4.35 8.65 14.61
C ALA A 76 -5.56 9.49 14.21
N ASN A 77 -5.40 10.42 13.27
CA ASN A 77 -6.49 11.27 12.78
C ASN A 77 -7.58 10.44 12.07
N SER A 78 -7.19 9.46 11.25
CA SER A 78 -8.14 8.56 10.59
C SER A 78 -9.00 7.77 11.59
N ALA A 79 -8.41 7.34 12.70
CA ALA A 79 -9.14 6.66 13.76
C ALA A 79 -10.11 7.63 14.47
N ASN A 80 -9.65 8.84 14.77
CA ASN A 80 -10.44 9.87 15.45
C ASN A 80 -11.65 10.36 14.62
N VAL A 81 -11.50 10.45 13.30
CA VAL A 81 -12.55 10.94 12.38
C VAL A 81 -13.48 9.81 11.90
N SER A 82 -13.10 8.54 12.12
CA SER A 82 -13.87 7.40 11.62
C SER A 82 -15.25 7.30 12.27
N GLN A 83 -16.29 7.55 11.47
CA GLN A 83 -17.69 7.39 11.89
C GLN A 83 -17.99 5.95 12.35
N LYS A 84 -17.35 4.95 11.74
CA LYS A 84 -17.52 3.54 12.14
C LYS A 84 -17.04 3.31 13.58
N LEU A 85 -15.85 3.80 13.92
CA LEU A 85 -15.29 3.65 15.27
C LEU A 85 -16.12 4.43 16.29
N TYR A 86 -16.62 5.61 15.90
CA TYR A 86 -17.55 6.38 16.72
C TYR A 86 -18.83 5.59 17.04
N THR A 87 -19.51 5.05 16.02
CA THR A 87 -20.75 4.28 16.22
C THR A 87 -20.51 3.02 17.05
N GLN A 88 -19.40 2.32 16.81
CA GLN A 88 -19.02 1.15 17.60
C GLN A 88 -18.78 1.50 19.07
N GLY A 89 -17.96 2.52 19.35
CA GLY A 89 -17.71 2.97 20.74
C GLY A 89 -18.98 3.47 21.43
N TRP A 90 -19.91 4.06 20.67
CA TRP A 90 -21.22 4.47 21.16
C TRP A 90 -22.12 3.29 21.53
N GLU A 91 -22.13 2.23 20.72
CA GLU A 91 -22.85 0.99 21.00
C GLU A 91 -22.25 0.22 22.19
N GLU A 92 -20.92 0.12 22.27
CA GLU A 92 -20.21 -0.49 23.40
C GLU A 92 -20.49 0.25 24.70
N SER A 93 -20.57 1.59 24.67
CA SER A 93 -20.91 2.39 25.86
C SER A 93 -22.37 2.20 26.27
N LYS A 94 -23.30 2.10 25.32
CA LYS A 94 -24.69 1.72 25.61
C LYS A 94 -24.79 0.34 26.27
N MET A 95 -24.04 -0.64 25.77
CA MET A 95 -24.06 -2.01 26.28
C MET A 95 -23.47 -2.14 27.69
N ARG A 96 -22.47 -1.32 28.03
CA ARG A 96 -21.76 -1.40 29.33
C ARG A 96 -22.53 -0.75 30.47
N ASP A 97 -23.06 0.45 30.26
CA ASP A 97 -23.62 1.26 31.35
C ASP A 97 -25.16 1.15 31.46
N TYR A 98 -25.83 0.63 30.43
CA TYR A 98 -27.29 0.52 30.40
C TYR A 98 -27.72 -0.90 30.07
N ASP A 99 -28.37 -1.58 31.04
CA ASP A 99 -29.18 -2.75 30.74
C ASP A 99 -30.43 -2.28 29.99
N ILE A 100 -30.31 -2.13 28.68
CA ILE A 100 -31.37 -1.65 27.77
C ILE A 100 -32.49 -2.68 27.57
N ARG A 101 -32.45 -3.83 28.26
CA ARG A 101 -33.51 -4.82 28.21
C ARG A 101 -34.76 -4.24 28.85
N ALA A 102 -35.93 -4.44 28.23
CA ALA A 102 -37.21 -3.93 28.72
C ALA A 102 -37.59 -4.43 30.13
N ASP A 103 -36.87 -5.44 30.61
CA ASP A 103 -37.03 -6.08 31.90
C ASP A 103 -35.90 -5.74 32.89
N ALA A 104 -35.04 -4.76 32.59
CA ALA A 104 -34.01 -4.29 33.51
C ALA A 104 -34.59 -3.85 34.86
N ILE A 105 -33.89 -4.17 35.95
CA ILE A 105 -34.25 -3.87 37.35
C ILE A 105 -34.71 -2.40 37.54
N PRO A 106 -34.00 -1.36 37.04
CA PRO A 106 -34.46 0.02 37.20
C PRO A 106 -35.79 0.31 36.50
N ILE A 107 -36.06 -0.29 35.33
CA ILE A 107 -37.31 -0.13 34.59
C ILE A 107 -38.46 -0.83 35.33
N ARG A 108 -38.22 -2.04 35.83
CA ARG A 108 -39.21 -2.78 36.65
C ARG A 108 -39.53 -2.02 37.94
N SER A 109 -38.52 -1.48 38.61
CA SER A 109 -38.69 -0.67 39.82
C SER A 109 -39.50 0.60 39.52
N ALA A 110 -39.18 1.33 38.45
CA ALA A 110 -39.90 2.55 38.08
C ALA A 110 -41.37 2.27 37.71
N LYS A 111 -41.65 1.17 37.00
CA LYS A 111 -43.02 0.72 36.70
C LYS A 111 -43.80 0.40 37.97
N SER A 112 -43.21 -0.40 38.87
CA SER A 112 -43.86 -0.75 40.15
C SER A 112 -44.12 0.49 41.00
N SER A 113 -43.18 1.43 41.09
CA SER A 113 -43.40 2.70 41.80
C SER A 113 -44.52 3.53 41.19
N ARG A 114 -44.63 3.57 39.85
CA ARG A 114 -45.73 4.26 39.16
C ARG A 114 -47.08 3.61 39.48
N ASP A 115 -47.15 2.30 39.44
CA ASP A 115 -48.39 1.55 39.67
C ASP A 115 -48.84 1.70 41.15
N ILE A 116 -47.89 1.69 42.10
CA ILE A 116 -48.15 2.00 43.52
C ILE A 116 -48.67 3.44 43.68
N ALA A 117 -48.04 4.42 43.03
CA ALA A 117 -48.47 5.81 43.10
C ALA A 117 -49.86 6.02 42.49
N SER A 118 -50.19 5.32 41.39
CA SER A 118 -51.54 5.40 40.81
C SER A 118 -52.60 4.80 41.72
N ASP A 119 -52.32 3.66 42.37
CA ASP A 119 -53.28 3.02 43.27
C ASP A 119 -53.54 3.86 44.53
N VAL A 120 -52.49 4.47 45.10
CA VAL A 120 -52.61 5.40 46.24
C VAL A 120 -53.42 6.65 45.84
N CYS A 121 -53.21 7.17 44.63
CA CYS A 121 -53.97 8.32 44.13
C CYS A 121 -55.45 7.96 43.89
N ALA A 122 -55.73 6.78 43.34
CA ALA A 122 -57.09 6.29 43.13
C ALA A 122 -57.83 5.93 44.43
N SER A 123 -57.13 5.43 45.45
CA SER A 123 -57.76 5.11 46.75
C SER A 123 -57.98 6.36 47.62
N SER A 124 -57.06 7.33 47.58
CA SER A 124 -57.19 8.59 48.34
C SER A 124 -58.31 9.50 47.83
N ALA A 125 -58.67 9.41 46.54
CA ALA A 125 -59.82 10.11 45.96
C ALA A 125 -61.18 9.55 46.41
N ASN A 126 -61.24 8.29 46.88
CA ASN A 126 -62.47 7.65 47.36
C ASN A 126 -62.70 7.77 48.88
N LEU A 127 -61.72 8.29 49.63
CA LEU A 127 -61.78 8.51 51.08
C LEU A 127 -62.03 9.98 51.45
N SER A 128 -62.30 10.84 50.46
CA SER A 128 -62.52 12.30 50.61
C SER A 128 -63.91 12.77 50.14
N LEU A 129 -64.86 11.84 50.01
CA LEU A 129 -66.31 12.06 49.86
C LEU A 129 -67.06 11.41 51.03
#